data_AF-A0A7J4SSR2-F1
#
_entry.id   AF-A0A7J4SSR2-F1
#
_cell.length_a   1.000
_cell.length_b   1.000
_cell.length_c   1.000
_cell.angle_alpha   90.00
_cell.angle_beta   90.00
_cell.angle_gamma   90.00
#
_symmetry.space_group_name_H-M   'P 1'
#
loop_
_entity.id
_entity.type
_entity.pdbx_description
1 polymer ?
#
loop_
_entity_poly.entity_id
_entity_poly.type
_entity_poly.pdbx_seq_one_letter_code
_entity_poly.pdbx_strand_id
1 'polypeptide(L)'
;MAKRIKGKKKKKHLGTRSCGRGKAEHGRGAGCRGGVGMAGAHKHKWSWIIRYEPDHFGRHGFVPKRKREITTLNLYEIENGIRLGKYQKEGNAYMVKFDGKVLGSGKIISPIALEADFISEGAKAKIEAAGGKVAVKAVAQST
;
A
#
# COMPACT_ATOMS: atom_id res chain seq x y z
N MET A 1 11.29 15.43 30.12
CA MET A 1 12.06 14.41 29.37
C MET A 1 13.30 15.05 28.76
N ALA A 2 14.50 14.58 29.09
CA ALA A 2 15.74 15.19 28.59
C ALA A 2 15.94 14.85 27.10
N LYS A 3 15.76 15.85 26.23
CA LYS A 3 16.06 15.72 24.80
C LYS A 3 17.58 15.72 24.65
N ARG A 4 18.19 14.55 24.45
CA ARG A 4 19.63 14.43 24.20
C ARG A 4 19.97 15.20 22.92
N ILE A 5 20.45 16.43 23.05
CA ILE A 5 21.01 17.20 21.93
C ILE A 5 22.31 16.51 21.54
N LYS A 6 22.23 15.54 20.64
CA LYS A 6 23.39 14.80 20.15
C LYS A 6 24.22 15.78 19.32
N GLY A 7 25.21 16.41 19.96
CA GLY A 7 26.15 17.31 19.29
C GLY A 7 26.73 16.66 18.02
N LYS A 8 26.93 17.46 16.98
CA LYS A 8 27.41 17.00 15.66
C LYS A 8 28.62 16.09 15.86
N LYS A 9 28.60 14.88 15.29
CA LYS A 9 29.70 13.89 15.39
C LYS A 9 31.07 14.51 15.09
N LYS A 10 31.12 15.44 14.12
CA LYS A 10 32.33 16.22 13.78
C LYS A 10 33.00 16.88 14.99
N LYS A 11 32.23 17.52 15.89
CA LYS A 11 32.79 18.18 17.09
C LYS A 11 33.42 17.17 18.06
N LYS A 12 32.90 15.94 18.11
CA LYS A 12 33.38 14.88 19.02
C LYS A 12 34.64 14.18 18.53
N HIS A 13 34.85 14.16 17.22
CA HIS A 13 35.99 13.50 16.60
C HIS A 13 37.10 14.48 16.18
N LEU A 14 36.94 15.78 16.46
CA LEU A 14 37.98 16.78 16.24
C LEU A 14 39.19 16.45 17.14
N GLY A 15 40.41 16.49 16.58
CA GLY A 15 41.62 16.08 17.30
C GLY A 15 41.92 14.58 17.27
N THR A 16 41.00 13.74 16.75
CA THR A 16 41.30 12.31 16.49
C THR A 16 41.90 12.14 15.11
N ARG A 17 42.92 11.26 14.98
CA ARG A 17 43.69 11.08 13.73
C ARG A 17 42.84 10.69 12.51
N SER A 18 41.77 9.90 12.68
CA SER A 18 40.97 9.35 11.56
C SER A 18 39.49 9.71 11.59
N CYS A 19 39.08 10.58 12.50
CA CYS A 19 37.70 11.07 12.62
C CYS A 19 36.62 9.95 12.68
N GLY A 20 36.94 8.80 13.28
CA GLY A 20 36.03 7.66 13.41
C GLY A 20 35.87 6.80 12.15
N ARG A 21 36.75 6.94 11.16
CA ARG A 21 36.74 6.17 9.90
C ARG A 21 37.62 4.91 9.94
N GLY A 22 38.26 4.60 11.07
CA GLY A 22 39.17 3.47 11.22
C GLY A 22 40.62 3.85 10.88
N LYS A 23 41.34 2.97 10.15
CA LYS A 23 42.69 3.25 9.63
C LYS A 23 42.67 4.33 8.54
N ALA A 24 43.82 4.96 8.29
CA ALA A 24 43.98 6.06 7.34
C ALA A 24 43.69 5.68 5.87
N GLU A 25 43.74 4.39 5.54
CA GLU A 25 43.46 3.87 4.20
C GLU A 25 41.95 3.77 3.91
N HIS A 26 41.12 3.76 4.95
CA HIS A 26 39.67 3.65 4.84
C HIS A 26 39.00 5.02 4.72
N GLY A 27 37.75 5.05 4.24
CA GLY A 27 36.97 6.28 4.09
C GLY A 27 37.37 7.14 2.89
N ARG A 28 37.95 6.53 1.85
CA ARG A 28 38.20 7.16 0.55
C ARG A 28 36.92 7.13 -0.31
N GLY A 29 37.07 7.40 -1.61
CA GLY A 29 35.98 7.53 -2.57
C GLY A 29 35.29 6.21 -2.96
N ALA A 30 34.78 6.16 -4.19
CA ALA A 30 33.95 5.06 -4.68
C ALA A 30 34.65 3.69 -4.64
N GLY A 31 35.98 3.62 -4.77
CA GLY A 31 36.73 2.37 -4.65
C GLY A 31 36.50 1.64 -3.32
N CYS A 32 36.56 2.36 -2.19
CA CYS A 32 36.28 1.77 -0.88
C CYS A 32 34.81 1.33 -0.70
N ARG A 33 33.89 1.86 -1.51
CA ARG A 33 32.46 1.48 -1.51
C ARG A 33 32.16 0.33 -2.48
N GLY A 34 33.15 -0.13 -3.24
CA GLY A 34 32.94 -1.11 -4.31
C GLY A 34 32.16 -0.51 -5.48
N GLY A 35 32.47 0.73 -5.87
CA GLY A 35 31.83 1.47 -6.97
C GLY A 35 30.77 2.47 -6.51
N VAL A 36 30.20 3.21 -7.47
CA VAL A 36 29.11 4.15 -7.23
C VAL A 36 27.76 3.43 -7.41
N GLY A 37 26.82 3.64 -6.49
CA GLY A 37 25.49 3.03 -6.55
C GLY A 37 25.51 1.50 -6.54
N MET A 38 24.72 0.89 -7.42
CA MET A 38 24.61 -0.57 -7.61
C MET A 38 25.72 -1.16 -8.49
N ALA A 39 26.82 -0.43 -8.71
CA ALA A 39 27.98 -1.02 -9.38
C ALA A 39 28.46 -2.27 -8.65
N GLY A 40 28.73 -3.34 -9.41
CA GLY A 40 29.15 -4.63 -8.87
C GLY A 40 28.01 -5.55 -8.42
N ALA A 41 26.75 -5.15 -8.65
CA ALA A 41 25.57 -5.93 -8.32
C ALA A 41 25.65 -7.39 -8.82
N HIS A 42 25.95 -7.62 -10.11
CA HIS A 42 26.20 -8.95 -10.68
C HIS A 42 27.62 -9.51 -10.45
N LYS A 43 28.44 -8.87 -9.60
CA LYS A 43 29.86 -9.23 -9.37
C LYS A 43 30.15 -9.33 -7.86
N HIS A 44 30.99 -8.43 -7.34
CA HIS A 44 31.44 -8.46 -5.94
C HIS A 44 30.35 -8.10 -4.92
N LYS A 45 29.18 -7.57 -5.34
CA LYS A 45 28.00 -7.35 -4.48
C LYS A 45 26.91 -8.43 -4.65
N TRP A 46 27.19 -9.49 -5.40
CA TRP A 46 26.20 -10.54 -5.69
C TRP A 46 25.62 -11.20 -4.45
N SER A 47 26.46 -11.44 -3.43
CA SER A 47 26.01 -12.01 -2.14
C SER A 47 25.02 -11.12 -1.40
N TRP A 48 25.15 -9.80 -1.50
CA TRP A 48 24.19 -8.85 -0.93
C TRP A 48 22.87 -8.91 -1.68
N ILE A 49 22.90 -9.01 -3.00
CA ILE A 49 21.70 -9.05 -3.85
C ILE A 49 20.91 -10.33 -3.61
N ILE A 50 21.57 -11.50 -3.58
CA ILE A 50 20.89 -12.75 -3.26
C ILE A 50 20.17 -12.67 -1.90
N ARG A 51 20.79 -12.00 -0.92
CA ARG A 51 20.27 -11.96 0.45
C ARG A 51 19.14 -10.95 0.64
N TYR A 52 19.26 -9.77 0.03
CA TYR A 52 18.39 -8.63 0.34
C TYR A 52 17.50 -8.20 -0.82
N GLU A 53 17.88 -8.53 -2.05
CA GLU A 53 17.16 -8.10 -3.26
C GLU A 53 17.20 -9.19 -4.35
N PRO A 54 16.65 -10.39 -4.09
CA PRO A 54 16.78 -11.54 -4.99
C PRO A 54 16.13 -11.28 -6.36
N ASP A 55 15.03 -10.54 -6.38
CA ASP A 55 14.27 -10.20 -7.60
C ASP A 55 14.77 -8.89 -8.27
N HIS A 56 15.96 -8.40 -7.91
CA HIS A 56 16.52 -7.18 -8.51
C HIS A 56 16.77 -7.31 -10.01
N PHE A 57 17.12 -8.53 -10.45
CA PHE A 57 17.49 -8.80 -11.82
C PHE A 57 16.47 -9.74 -12.48
N GLY A 58 16.05 -9.36 -13.68
CA GLY A 58 15.12 -10.14 -14.48
C GLY A 58 13.94 -9.31 -14.96
N ARG A 59 13.03 -9.97 -15.68
CA ARG A 59 11.72 -9.43 -16.04
C ARG A 59 10.69 -10.48 -15.62
N HIS A 60 9.67 -10.05 -14.89
CA HIS A 60 8.59 -10.94 -14.45
C HIS A 60 7.27 -10.53 -15.11
N GLY A 61 6.65 -11.47 -15.81
CA GLY A 61 5.35 -11.28 -16.47
C GLY A 61 5.36 -10.34 -17.68
N PHE A 62 4.18 -9.80 -17.99
CA PHE A 62 3.97 -8.84 -19.09
C PHE A 62 3.25 -7.60 -18.56
N VAL A 63 3.57 -6.43 -19.12
CA VAL A 63 2.90 -5.17 -18.76
C VAL A 63 1.87 -4.82 -19.85
N PRO A 64 0.56 -4.82 -19.56
CA PRO A 64 -0.45 -4.43 -20.53
C PRO A 64 -0.38 -2.92 -20.81
N LYS A 65 -0.69 -2.52 -22.06
CA LYS A 65 -0.63 -1.11 -22.52
C LYS A 65 -1.62 -0.20 -21.80
N ARG A 66 -2.79 -0.73 -21.41
CA ARG A 66 -3.82 -0.01 -20.64
C ARG A 66 -4.14 -0.83 -19.41
N LYS A 67 -3.89 -0.26 -18.22
CA LYS A 67 -4.34 -0.84 -16.96
C LYS A 67 -5.76 -0.34 -16.70
N ARG A 68 -6.68 -1.25 -16.42
CA ARG A 68 -8.01 -0.92 -15.92
C ARG A 68 -7.94 -0.91 -14.41
N GLU A 69 -8.09 0.24 -13.80
CA GLU A 69 -8.20 0.38 -12.36
C GLU A 69 -9.68 0.39 -11.99
N ILE A 70 -10.10 -0.58 -11.19
CA ILE A 70 -11.47 -0.66 -10.68
C ILE A 70 -11.41 -0.21 -9.23
N THR A 71 -12.18 0.82 -8.88
CA THR A 71 -12.33 1.26 -7.50
C THR A 71 -13.06 0.18 -6.70
N THR A 72 -12.51 -0.15 -5.53
CA THR A 72 -13.07 -1.18 -4.65
C THR A 72 -13.54 -0.55 -3.35
N LEU A 73 -14.68 -1.00 -2.83
CA LEU A 73 -15.23 -0.57 -1.54
C LEU A 73 -15.54 -1.79 -0.69
N ASN A 74 -15.13 -1.77 0.58
CA ASN A 74 -15.43 -2.85 1.53
C ASN A 74 -16.65 -2.53 2.41
N LEU A 75 -17.32 -3.56 2.92
CA LEU A 75 -18.49 -3.42 3.80
C LEU A 75 -18.20 -2.62 5.08
N TYR A 76 -17.01 -2.79 5.67
CA TYR A 76 -16.58 -2.02 6.85
C TYR A 76 -16.51 -0.51 6.58
N GLU A 77 -16.09 -0.11 5.38
CA GLU A 77 -15.97 1.30 5.00
C GLU A 77 -17.34 1.93 4.87
N ILE A 78 -18.31 1.16 4.37
CA ILE A 78 -19.71 1.57 4.29
C ILE A 78 -20.28 1.78 5.69
N GLU A 79 -20.11 0.82 6.61
CA GLU A 79 -20.62 0.94 7.99
C GLU A 79 -19.99 2.14 8.72
N ASN A 80 -18.69 2.39 8.53
CA ASN A 80 -18.03 3.58 9.05
C ASN A 80 -18.57 4.87 8.44
N GLY A 81 -18.83 4.89 7.13
CA GLY A 81 -19.44 6.03 6.47
C GLY A 81 -20.85 6.32 6.98
N ILE A 82 -21.62 5.28 7.33
CA ILE A 82 -22.93 5.41 7.99
C ILE A 82 -22.76 6.06 9.36
N ARG A 83 -21.83 5.56 10.18
CA ARG A 83 -21.56 6.13 11.52
C ARG A 83 -21.10 7.58 11.47
N LEU A 84 -20.38 7.97 10.42
CA LEU A 84 -19.91 9.34 10.18
C LEU A 84 -20.97 10.24 9.53
N GLY A 85 -22.16 9.71 9.22
CA GLY A 85 -23.27 10.48 8.62
C GLY A 85 -23.08 10.80 7.13
N LYS A 86 -22.24 10.05 6.40
CA LYS A 86 -21.93 10.31 4.99
C LYS A 86 -23.00 9.84 4.00
N TYR A 87 -23.95 9.02 4.45
CA TYR A 87 -24.98 8.44 3.58
C TYR A 87 -26.36 8.99 3.93
N GLN A 88 -27.13 9.32 2.89
CA GLN A 88 -28.52 9.75 3.06
C GLN A 88 -29.37 8.56 3.49
N LYS A 89 -30.20 8.79 4.51
CA LYS A 89 -31.18 7.82 5.00
C LYS A 89 -32.46 8.00 4.18
N GLU A 90 -32.81 7.02 3.37
CA GLU A 90 -34.10 6.97 2.68
C GLU A 90 -35.00 5.97 3.41
N GLY A 91 -35.93 6.48 4.21
CA GLY A 91 -36.83 5.67 5.03
C GLY A 91 -36.09 4.89 6.13
N ASN A 92 -36.09 3.55 6.03
CA ASN A 92 -35.49 2.65 7.03
C ASN A 92 -34.11 2.08 6.61
N ALA A 93 -33.57 2.47 5.46
CA ALA A 93 -32.29 1.97 4.93
C ALA A 93 -31.35 3.13 4.51
N TYR A 94 -30.05 2.88 4.54
CA TYR A 94 -29.04 3.83 4.05
C TYR A 94 -28.79 3.61 2.56
N MET A 95 -28.83 4.68 1.77
CA MET A 95 -28.59 4.63 0.32
C MET A 95 -27.09 4.78 0.03
N VAL A 96 -26.51 3.77 -0.62
CA VAL A 96 -25.09 3.74 -0.98
C VAL A 96 -24.96 3.53 -2.48
N LYS A 97 -24.56 4.57 -3.20
CA LYS A 97 -24.25 4.52 -4.64
C LYS A 97 -22.74 4.45 -4.82
N PHE A 98 -22.26 3.42 -5.52
CA PHE A 98 -20.83 3.23 -5.75
C PHE A 98 -20.55 2.68 -7.15
N ASP A 99 -19.86 3.48 -7.97
CA ASP A 99 -19.52 3.14 -9.36
C ASP A 99 -18.23 2.28 -9.42
N GLY A 100 -18.26 1.12 -8.75
CA GLY A 100 -17.11 0.21 -8.65
C GLY A 100 -17.46 -1.16 -8.05
N LYS A 101 -16.45 -1.92 -7.61
CA LYS A 101 -16.65 -3.27 -7.06
C LYS A 101 -16.78 -3.28 -5.54
N VAL A 102 -17.87 -3.83 -5.02
CA VAL A 102 -18.11 -4.00 -3.59
C VAL A 102 -17.64 -5.38 -3.12
N LEU A 103 -16.75 -5.37 -2.13
CA LEU A 103 -16.09 -6.54 -1.56
C LEU A 103 -16.63 -6.86 -0.16
N GLY A 104 -16.65 -8.15 0.19
CA GLY A 104 -17.30 -8.66 1.40
C GLY A 104 -16.50 -8.56 2.71
N SER A 105 -15.43 -7.77 2.77
CA SER A 105 -14.64 -7.63 4.01
C SER A 105 -15.33 -6.72 5.02
N GLY A 106 -15.53 -7.22 6.24
CA GLY A 106 -16.26 -6.54 7.31
C GLY A 106 -17.62 -7.15 7.65
N LYS A 107 -18.32 -6.50 8.59
CA LYS A 107 -19.68 -6.82 9.04
C LYS A 107 -20.56 -5.61 8.74
N ILE A 108 -21.82 -5.87 8.40
CA ILE A 108 -22.87 -4.86 8.27
C ILE A 108 -23.91 -5.16 9.32
N ILE A 109 -24.30 -4.14 10.07
CA ILE A 109 -25.35 -4.22 11.09
C ILE A 109 -26.58 -3.45 10.61
N SER A 110 -26.36 -2.36 9.89
CA SER A 110 -27.40 -1.48 9.39
C SER A 110 -28.02 -2.02 8.09
N PRO A 111 -29.35 -1.92 7.87
CA PRO A 111 -29.95 -2.23 6.58
C PRO A 111 -29.52 -1.20 5.53
N ILE A 112 -29.00 -1.68 4.39
CA ILE A 112 -28.43 -0.83 3.34
C ILE A 112 -29.11 -1.12 2.01
N ALA A 113 -29.47 -0.08 1.26
CA ALA A 113 -29.81 -0.17 -0.15
C ALA A 113 -28.55 0.18 -0.95
N LEU A 114 -27.93 -0.83 -1.56
CA LEU A 114 -26.65 -0.69 -2.24
C LEU A 114 -26.83 -0.77 -3.76
N GLU A 115 -26.43 0.28 -4.47
CA GLU A 115 -26.32 0.33 -5.92
C GLU A 115 -24.85 0.32 -6.33
N ALA A 116 -24.40 -0.75 -6.98
CA ALA A 116 -23.03 -0.85 -7.48
C ALA A 116 -22.91 -1.60 -8.80
N ASP A 117 -21.80 -1.41 -9.50
CA ASP A 117 -21.53 -2.05 -10.80
C ASP A 117 -21.20 -3.54 -10.65
N PHE A 118 -20.39 -3.88 -9.64
CA PHE A 118 -20.00 -5.27 -9.36
C PHE A 118 -20.03 -5.57 -7.87
N ILE A 119 -20.50 -6.76 -7.51
CA ILE A 119 -20.63 -7.18 -6.11
C ILE A 119 -20.09 -8.59 -5.96
N SER A 120 -19.24 -8.80 -4.95
CA SER A 120 -18.77 -10.15 -4.60
C SER A 120 -19.88 -10.99 -3.97
N GLU A 121 -19.90 -12.30 -4.22
CA GLU A 121 -20.91 -13.22 -3.68
C GLU A 121 -20.99 -13.15 -2.15
N GLY A 122 -19.83 -13.12 -1.48
CA GLY A 122 -19.75 -12.98 -0.03
C GLY A 122 -20.24 -11.64 0.51
N ALA A 123 -20.18 -10.56 -0.29
CA ALA A 123 -20.79 -9.28 0.08
C ALA A 123 -22.31 -9.34 0.00
N LYS A 124 -22.84 -9.91 -1.09
CA LYS A 124 -24.27 -10.05 -1.32
C LYS A 124 -24.95 -10.81 -0.18
N ALA A 125 -24.41 -11.96 0.20
CA ALA A 125 -24.95 -12.78 1.28
C ALA A 125 -25.01 -12.02 2.64
N LYS A 126 -23.99 -11.21 2.94
CA LYS A 126 -23.93 -10.43 4.19
C LYS A 126 -24.93 -9.26 4.18
N ILE A 127 -25.11 -8.61 3.04
CA ILE A 127 -26.06 -7.50 2.91
C ILE A 127 -27.50 -8.03 3.02
N GLU A 128 -27.81 -9.15 2.37
CA GLU A 128 -29.12 -9.81 2.47
C GLU A 128 -29.41 -10.27 3.90
N ALA A 129 -28.43 -10.84 4.61
CA ALA A 129 -28.55 -11.23 6.02
C ALA A 129 -28.82 -10.03 6.96
N ALA A 130 -28.33 -8.84 6.61
CA ALA A 130 -28.60 -7.61 7.34
C ALA A 130 -29.93 -6.92 6.94
N GLY A 131 -30.74 -7.56 6.08
CA GLY A 131 -32.00 -7.00 5.58
C GLY A 131 -31.82 -5.88 4.56
N GLY A 132 -30.64 -5.76 3.95
CA GLY A 132 -30.33 -4.81 2.90
C GLY A 132 -30.79 -5.28 1.52
N LYS A 133 -31.04 -4.33 0.62
CA LYS A 133 -31.36 -4.58 -0.79
C LYS A 133 -30.16 -4.27 -1.66
N VAL A 134 -29.90 -5.14 -2.63
CA VAL A 134 -28.78 -5.00 -3.55
C VAL A 134 -29.32 -4.80 -4.97
N ALA A 135 -28.95 -3.70 -5.60
CA ALA A 135 -29.22 -3.43 -7.01
C ALA A 135 -27.90 -3.37 -7.78
N VAL A 136 -27.72 -4.31 -8.70
CA VAL A 136 -26.55 -4.30 -9.60
C VAL A 136 -26.88 -3.43 -10.80
N LYS A 137 -26.14 -2.34 -11.01
CA LYS A 137 -26.21 -1.59 -12.26
C LYS A 137 -25.54 -2.44 -13.34
N ALA A 138 -26.31 -2.88 -14.33
CA ALA A 138 -25.78 -3.61 -15.47
C ALA A 138 -24.97 -2.65 -16.36
N VAL A 139 -23.66 -2.54 -16.10
CA VAL A 139 -22.77 -1.80 -16.99
C VAL A 139 -22.42 -2.68 -18.19
N ALA A 140 -22.83 -2.24 -19.38
CA ALA A 140 -22.45 -2.85 -20.65
C ALA A 140 -20.92 -2.91 -20.74
N GLN A 141 -20.39 -4.10 -21.01
CA GLN A 141 -18.96 -4.37 -21.06
C GLN A 141 -18.30 -3.48 -22.12
N SER A 142 -17.50 -2.49 -21.70
CA SER A 142 -16.68 -1.71 -22.61
C SER A 142 -15.42 -2.49 -23.00
N THR A 143 -15.38 -2.87 -24.28
CA THR A 143 -14.25 -3.42 -25.04
C THR A 143 -12.97 -2.61 -24.86
#